data_AF-A0A9D4W3A6-F1
#
_entry.id   AF-A0A9D4W3A6-F1
#
_cell.length_a   1.000
_cell.length_b   1.000
_cell.length_c   1.000
_cell.angle_alpha   90.00
_cell.angle_beta   90.00
_cell.angle_gamma   90.00
#
_symmetry.space_group_name_H-M   'P 1'
#
loop_
_entity.id
_entity.type
_entity.pdbx_description
1 polymer ?
#
loop_
_entity_poly.entity_id
_entity_poly.type
_entity_poly.pdbx_seq_one_letter_code
_entity_poly.pdbx_strand_id
1 'polypeptide(L)'
;MMKGNYNVKLHFAEIMFSNDRTFSSFGRRIFDVSIQGRKYLKDFNIMEEAGGVGKGITRDFNVDVNDSTLQIHLSWAGKGTNAVPMRGVYGPLISAITVTPNFKIPSNRLSAGAIAGIVIGSLALVLLILFVLWKMGYIFRKDQTDKELLELKTGYFSLRQIKAATNNFDPENKIGEGGFGPVYKGILSDGAVIA
;
A
#
# COMPACT_ATOMS: atom_id res chain seq x y z
N MET A 1 17.59 17.84 9.89
CA MET A 1 18.44 16.66 10.12
C MET A 1 18.57 16.43 11.62
N MET A 2 18.74 15.19 12.06
CA MET A 2 19.00 14.89 13.47
C MET A 2 20.45 15.26 13.79
N LYS A 3 20.74 15.60 15.05
CA LYS A 3 22.13 15.79 15.49
C LYS A 3 22.84 14.43 15.46
N GLY A 4 24.06 14.40 14.93
CA GLY A 4 24.86 13.18 14.88
C GLY A 4 25.88 13.15 13.75
N ASN A 5 26.61 12.05 13.66
CA ASN A 5 27.63 11.82 12.65
C ASN A 5 27.02 11.30 11.34
N TYR A 6 27.37 11.90 10.22
CA TYR A 6 26.90 11.52 8.89
C TYR A 6 28.08 11.18 7.99
N ASN A 7 27.91 10.14 7.17
CA ASN A 7 28.77 9.90 6.02
C ASN A 7 28.19 10.69 4.83
N VAL A 8 28.98 11.65 4.34
CA VAL A 8 28.65 12.53 3.22
C VAL A 8 29.52 12.10 2.04
N LYS A 9 28.88 11.68 0.95
CA LYS A 9 29.56 11.39 -0.32
C LYS A 9 29.22 12.47 -1.34
N LEU A 10 30.25 13.10 -1.88
CA LEU A 10 30.12 14.07 -2.96
C LEU A 10 30.60 13.43 -4.26
N HIS A 11 29.74 13.43 -5.27
CA HIS A 11 30.01 12.85 -6.57
C HIS A 11 30.27 13.95 -7.59
N PHE A 12 31.35 13.79 -8.36
CA PHE A 12 31.82 14.76 -9.31
C PHE A 12 32.13 14.11 -10.65
N ALA A 13 31.88 14.82 -11.74
CA ALA A 13 32.40 14.53 -13.06
C ALA A 13 32.57 15.86 -13.81
N GLU A 14 33.70 16.08 -14.48
CA GLU A 14 33.84 17.24 -15.36
C GLU A 14 33.14 16.95 -16.69
N ILE A 15 32.08 17.72 -16.96
CA ILE A 15 31.21 17.53 -18.13
C ILE A 15 31.20 18.75 -19.06
N MET A 16 31.82 19.86 -18.68
CA MET A 16 31.83 21.08 -19.48
C MET A 16 33.10 21.19 -20.33
N PHE A 17 34.25 20.81 -19.78
CA PHE A 17 35.51 20.79 -20.53
C PHE A 17 35.68 19.49 -21.31
N SER A 18 36.47 19.53 -22.38
CA SER A 18 36.77 18.38 -23.24
C SER A 18 38.25 18.00 -23.14
N ASN A 19 38.62 16.84 -23.68
CA ASN A 19 40.02 16.40 -23.80
C ASN A 19 40.48 16.31 -25.26
N ASP A 20 39.70 16.87 -26.18
CA ASP A 20 39.99 16.92 -27.61
C ASP A 20 40.92 18.11 -27.96
N ARG A 21 41.21 18.31 -29.24
CA ARG A 21 42.04 19.42 -29.72
C ARG A 21 41.26 20.74 -29.86
N THR A 22 40.10 20.88 -29.21
CA THR A 22 39.30 22.11 -29.29
C THR A 22 39.70 23.10 -28.19
N PHE A 23 39.22 24.34 -28.31
CA PHE A 23 39.47 25.39 -27.31
C PHE A 23 39.02 25.00 -25.90
N SER A 24 37.97 24.18 -25.79
CA SER A 24 37.40 23.71 -24.53
C SER A 24 38.36 22.87 -23.69
N SER A 25 39.38 22.25 -24.29
CA SER A 25 40.32 21.39 -23.56
C SER A 25 41.41 22.12 -22.77
N PHE A 26 41.58 23.41 -23.03
CA PHE A 26 42.43 24.28 -22.20
C PHE A 26 41.77 24.68 -20.88
N GLY A 27 40.48 24.39 -20.72
CA GLY A 27 39.71 24.73 -19.55
C GLY A 27 40.14 23.95 -18.30
N ARG A 28 40.17 24.64 -17.16
CA ARG A 28 40.47 24.07 -15.84
C ARG A 28 39.44 24.56 -14.83
N ARG A 29 38.72 23.63 -14.20
CA ARG A 29 37.81 23.91 -13.09
C ARG A 29 38.53 23.67 -11.78
N ILE A 30 38.62 24.70 -10.95
CA ILE A 30 39.28 24.62 -9.65
C ILE A 30 38.39 25.33 -8.63
N PHE A 31 38.01 24.64 -7.56
CA PHE A 31 37.18 25.21 -6.50
C PHE A 31 37.47 24.54 -5.15
N ASP A 32 37.04 25.19 -4.08
CA ASP A 32 37.11 24.64 -2.74
C ASP A 32 35.78 24.02 -2.34
N VAL A 33 35.83 22.99 -1.48
CA VAL A 33 34.67 22.37 -0.87
C VAL A 33 34.82 22.42 0.65
N SER A 34 33.84 23.03 1.31
CA SER A 34 33.75 23.10 2.76
C SER A 34 32.47 22.45 3.25
N ILE A 35 32.53 21.73 4.37
CA ILE A 35 31.38 21.09 4.99
C ILE A 35 31.35 21.50 6.46
N GLN A 36 30.21 22.00 6.94
CA GLN A 36 30.06 22.56 8.29
C GLN A 36 31.13 23.62 8.62
N GLY A 37 31.44 24.49 7.66
CA GLY A 37 32.45 25.55 7.80
C GLY A 37 33.91 25.07 7.75
N ARG A 38 34.18 23.75 7.77
CA ARG A 38 35.53 23.19 7.62
C ARG A 38 35.82 22.92 6.16
N LYS A 39 36.94 23.43 5.64
CA LYS A 39 37.40 23.15 4.27
C LYS A 39 37.99 21.74 4.20
N TYR A 40 37.39 20.89 3.36
CA TYR A 40 37.82 19.50 3.15
C TYR A 40 38.60 19.32 1.86
N LEU A 41 38.19 20.01 0.78
CA LEU A 41 38.91 20.01 -0.48
C LEU A 41 39.33 21.45 -0.79
N LYS A 42 40.62 21.63 -1.08
CA LYS A 42 41.20 22.91 -1.48
C LYS A 42 41.74 22.76 -2.90
N ASP A 43 41.51 23.76 -3.74
CA ASP A 43 41.97 23.79 -5.13
C ASP A 43 41.58 22.51 -5.90
N PHE A 44 40.38 22.01 -5.64
CA PHE A 44 39.92 20.72 -6.17
C PHE A 44 39.67 20.80 -7.67
N ASN A 45 40.38 19.93 -8.40
CA ASN A 45 40.29 19.80 -9.85
C ASN A 45 39.73 18.41 -10.21
N ILE A 46 38.48 18.37 -10.64
CA ILE A 46 37.76 17.12 -10.92
C ILE A 46 38.48 16.29 -11.99
N MET A 47 38.95 16.91 -13.07
CA MET A 47 39.59 16.20 -14.18
C MET A 47 40.88 15.51 -13.76
N GLU A 48 41.67 16.16 -12.92
CA GLU A 48 42.94 15.64 -12.43
C GLU A 48 42.71 14.47 -11.48
N GLU A 49 41.79 14.64 -10.55
CA GLU A 49 41.47 13.64 -9.53
C GLU A 49 40.75 12.42 -10.11
N ALA A 50 39.84 12.62 -11.06
CA ALA A 50 39.13 11.55 -11.77
C ALA A 50 39.97 10.89 -12.89
N GLY A 51 41.14 11.43 -13.20
CA GLY A 51 42.01 10.94 -14.28
C GLY A 51 41.43 11.15 -15.69
N GLY A 52 40.65 12.21 -15.89
CA GLY A 52 40.14 12.63 -17.20
C GLY A 52 38.77 13.29 -17.18
N VAL A 53 38.38 13.82 -18.34
CA VAL A 53 37.03 14.39 -18.60
C VAL A 53 35.98 13.29 -18.64
N GLY A 54 34.77 13.59 -18.16
CA GLY A 54 33.62 12.69 -18.20
C GLY A 54 33.72 11.49 -17.25
N LYS A 55 34.83 11.36 -16.52
CA LYS A 55 35.03 10.31 -15.50
C LYS A 55 34.45 10.76 -14.17
N GLY A 56 33.68 9.89 -13.55
CA GLY A 56 33.12 10.10 -12.22
C GLY A 56 34.15 9.85 -11.13
N ILE A 57 34.13 10.67 -10.08
CA ILE A 57 34.86 10.45 -8.84
C ILE A 57 33.98 10.76 -7.63
N THR A 58 34.15 10.00 -6.55
CA THR A 58 33.44 10.19 -5.29
C THR A 58 34.43 10.54 -4.18
N ARG A 59 34.06 11.52 -3.34
CA ARG A 59 34.78 11.88 -2.12
C ARG A 59 33.88 11.67 -0.91
N ASP A 60 34.40 10.91 0.05
CA ASP A 60 33.68 10.50 1.26
C ASP A 60 34.20 11.29 2.46
N PHE A 61 33.28 11.82 3.26
CA PHE A 61 33.57 12.61 4.45
C PHE A 61 32.69 12.16 5.61
N ASN A 62 33.30 11.97 6.78
CA ASN A 62 32.54 11.79 8.02
C ASN A 62 32.40 13.15 8.70
N VAL A 63 31.15 13.55 8.95
CA VAL A 63 30.81 14.92 9.35
C VAL A 63 29.86 14.91 10.52
N ASP A 64 30.22 15.63 11.58
CA ASP A 64 29.33 15.85 12.72
C ASP A 64 28.36 17.01 12.44
N VAL A 65 27.07 16.73 12.56
CA VAL A 65 25.98 17.69 12.43
C VAL A 65 25.48 18.03 13.81
N ASN A 66 25.85 19.23 14.29
CA ASN A 66 25.49 19.71 15.63
C ASN A 66 24.13 20.40 15.68
N ASP A 67 23.63 20.85 14.53
CA ASP A 67 22.38 21.59 14.37
C ASP A 67 21.37 20.83 13.51
N SER A 68 20.27 21.46 13.14
CA SER A 68 19.26 20.84 12.26
C SER A 68 19.67 20.80 10.79
N THR A 69 20.82 21.40 10.41
CA THR A 69 21.27 21.57 9.03
C THR A 69 22.68 21.04 8.82
N LEU A 70 22.90 20.31 7.72
CA LEU A 70 24.22 20.02 7.16
C LEU A 70 24.50 21.03 6.04
N GLN A 71 25.54 21.83 6.19
CA GLN A 71 25.93 22.82 5.19
C GLN A 71 27.11 22.33 4.38
N ILE A 72 26.98 22.33 3.05
CA ILE A 72 28.05 22.04 2.09
C ILE A 72 28.19 23.29 1.23
N HIS A 73 29.39 23.87 1.21
CA HIS A 73 29.70 25.07 0.47
C HIS A 73 30.74 24.74 -0.60
N LEU A 74 30.42 25.06 -1.85
CA LEU A 74 31.34 24.97 -2.97
C LEU A 74 31.65 26.39 -3.42
N SER A 75 32.92 26.78 -3.44
CA SER A 75 33.33 28.15 -3.72
C SER A 75 34.49 28.20 -4.71
N TRP A 76 34.36 29.03 -5.74
CA TRP A 76 35.47 29.35 -6.61
C TRP A 76 36.39 30.37 -5.93
N ALA A 77 37.65 30.00 -5.72
CA ALA A 77 38.63 30.80 -5.00
C ALA A 77 39.52 31.67 -5.93
N GLY A 78 39.06 31.99 -7.14
CA GLY A 78 39.83 32.80 -8.09
C GLY A 78 40.76 32.00 -9.02
N LYS A 79 40.70 30.66 -9.03
CA LYS A 79 41.64 29.80 -9.75
C LYS A 79 40.99 29.02 -10.90
N GLY A 80 41.81 28.59 -11.85
CA GLY A 80 41.32 27.91 -13.07
C GLY A 80 40.97 28.92 -14.18
N THR A 81 40.27 28.45 -15.21
CA THR A 81 39.96 29.25 -16.40
C THR A 81 38.61 29.91 -16.30
N ASN A 82 38.52 31.21 -16.57
CA ASN A 82 37.27 31.98 -16.50
C ASN A 82 36.59 32.28 -17.84
N ALA A 83 37.31 32.11 -18.96
CA ALA A 83 36.86 32.45 -20.32
C ALA A 83 36.79 31.24 -21.27
N VAL A 84 37.09 30.04 -20.77
CA VAL A 84 37.02 28.78 -21.52
C VAL A 84 35.86 27.94 -20.97
N PRO A 85 35.07 27.25 -21.81
CA PRO A 85 34.96 27.44 -23.26
C PRO A 85 34.27 28.77 -23.61
N MET A 86 33.50 29.32 -22.67
CA MET A 86 32.87 30.63 -22.73
C MET A 86 32.99 31.30 -21.35
N ARG A 87 32.83 32.62 -21.30
CA ARG A 87 32.88 33.35 -20.03
C ARG A 87 31.77 32.89 -19.08
N GLY A 88 32.13 32.66 -17.82
CA GLY A 88 31.16 32.28 -16.77
C GLY A 88 31.11 30.79 -16.43
N VAL A 89 31.85 29.93 -17.15
CA VAL A 89 31.81 28.46 -16.95
C VAL A 89 32.74 27.97 -15.84
N TYR A 90 33.27 28.86 -15.00
CA TYR A 90 34.34 28.56 -14.02
C TYR A 90 33.86 28.24 -12.60
N GLY A 91 32.55 28.28 -12.35
CA GLY A 91 31.99 28.01 -11.04
C GLY A 91 32.25 26.58 -10.56
N PRO A 92 31.99 26.26 -9.29
CA PRO A 92 32.04 24.89 -8.81
C PRO A 92 31.03 23.99 -9.52
N LEU A 93 31.33 22.70 -9.59
CA LEU A 93 30.46 21.70 -10.21
C LEU A 93 30.32 20.51 -9.26
N ILE A 94 29.11 19.97 -9.13
CA ILE A 94 28.82 18.75 -8.39
C ILE A 94 27.72 17.98 -9.12
N SER A 95 27.85 16.66 -9.18
CA SER A 95 26.92 15.80 -9.90
C SER A 95 25.84 15.22 -8.98
N ALA A 96 26.21 14.80 -7.77
CA ALA A 96 25.27 14.29 -6.78
C ALA A 96 25.81 14.39 -5.35
N ILE A 97 24.89 14.34 -4.37
CA ILE A 97 25.19 14.34 -2.95
C ILE A 97 24.47 13.16 -2.32
N THR A 98 25.20 12.33 -1.57
CA THR A 98 24.63 11.26 -0.75
C THR A 98 24.93 11.55 0.71
N VAL A 99 23.92 11.49 1.57
CA VAL A 99 24.09 11.70 3.01
C VAL A 99 23.43 10.55 3.75
N THR A 100 24.23 9.80 4.51
CA THR A 100 23.76 8.66 5.30
C THR A 100 24.12 8.86 6.77
N PRO A 101 23.16 8.73 7.71
CA PRO A 101 23.48 8.80 9.14
C PRO A 101 24.33 7.60 9.53
N ASN A 102 25.43 7.85 10.25
CA ASN A 102 26.27 6.82 10.83
C ASN A 102 25.88 6.53 12.30
N PHE A 103 24.60 6.71 12.61
CA PHE A 103 24.02 6.46 13.92
C PHE A 103 22.65 5.80 13.78
N LYS A 104 22.23 5.12 14.84
CA LYS A 104 20.90 4.50 14.90
C LYS A 104 19.84 5.60 14.92
N ILE A 105 19.03 5.66 13.86
CA ILE A 105 17.86 6.52 13.83
C ILE A 105 16.83 5.91 14.79
N PRO A 106 16.36 6.63 15.81
CA PRO A 106 15.25 6.16 16.63
C PRO A 106 14.04 5.96 15.73
N SER A 107 13.66 4.70 15.50
CA SER A 107 12.50 4.38 14.69
C SER A 107 11.27 4.25 15.59
N ASN A 108 10.23 5.05 15.35
CA ASN A 108 8.90 4.82 15.95
C ASN A 108 8.16 3.62 15.32
N ARG A 109 8.90 2.62 14.83
CA ARG A 109 8.30 1.42 14.27
C ARG A 109 7.78 0.54 15.41
N LEU A 110 6.52 0.13 15.30
CA LEU A 110 5.97 -0.88 16.20
C LEU A 110 6.81 -2.16 16.11
N SER A 111 7.10 -2.76 17.27
CA SER A 111 7.78 -4.06 17.33
C SER A 111 6.97 -5.11 16.58
N ALA A 112 7.63 -6.08 15.96
CA ALA A 112 6.98 -7.21 15.30
C ALA A 112 5.99 -7.93 16.24
N GLY A 113 6.33 -8.04 17.53
CA GLY A 113 5.45 -8.61 18.55
C GLY A 113 4.20 -7.77 18.81
N ALA A 114 4.30 -6.44 18.76
CA ALA A 114 3.15 -5.54 18.90
C ALA A 114 2.20 -5.68 17.70
N ILE A 115 2.75 -5.77 16.48
CA ILE A 115 1.97 -6.00 15.26
C ILE A 115 1.27 -7.36 15.34
N ALA A 116 1.99 -8.43 15.70
CA ALA A 116 1.41 -9.77 15.86
C ALA A 116 0.28 -9.78 16.90
N GLY A 117 0.46 -9.10 18.04
CA GLY A 117 -0.56 -8.98 19.08
C GLY A 117 -1.83 -8.29 18.60
N ILE A 118 -1.71 -7.19 17.85
CA ILE A 118 -2.87 -6.47 17.28
C ILE A 118 -3.66 -7.36 16.31
N VAL A 119 -2.95 -8.13 15.47
CA VAL A 119 -3.59 -9.02 14.48
C VAL A 119 -4.33 -10.18 15.17
N ILE A 120 -3.69 -10.85 16.12
CA ILE A 120 -4.30 -11.98 16.85
C ILE A 120 -5.47 -11.48 17.71
N GLY A 121 -5.28 -10.37 18.41
CA GLY A 121 -6.32 -9.77 19.26
C GLY A 121 -7.56 -9.35 18.46
N SER A 122 -7.37 -8.74 17.28
CA SER A 122 -8.50 -8.35 16.43
C SER A 122 -9.25 -9.56 15.87
N LEU A 123 -8.56 -10.63 15.46
CA LEU A 123 -9.21 -11.86 14.99
C LEU A 123 -10.00 -12.56 16.11
N ALA A 124 -9.42 -12.67 17.32
CA ALA A 124 -10.08 -13.25 18.47
C ALA A 124 -11.33 -12.44 18.87
N LEU A 125 -11.24 -11.11 18.83
CA LEU A 125 -12.37 -10.22 19.12
C LEU A 125 -13.52 -10.40 18.12
N VAL A 126 -13.22 -10.50 16.82
CA VAL A 126 -14.23 -10.76 15.79
C VAL A 126 -14.92 -12.11 16.00
N LEU A 127 -14.16 -13.17 16.29
CA LEU A 127 -14.72 -14.49 16.59
C LEU A 127 -15.60 -14.47 17.86
N LEU A 128 -15.18 -13.73 18.89
CA LEU A 128 -15.96 -13.56 20.12
C LEU A 128 -17.28 -12.82 19.84
N ILE A 129 -17.25 -11.75 19.05
CA ILE A 129 -18.46 -11.01 18.64
C ILE A 129 -19.39 -11.94 17.87
N LEU A 130 -18.89 -12.69 16.89
CA LEU A 130 -19.69 -13.65 16.13
C LEU A 130 -20.31 -14.73 17.04
N PHE A 131 -19.56 -15.24 18.01
CA PHE A 131 -20.06 -16.21 18.98
C PHE A 131 -21.18 -15.63 19.86
N VAL A 132 -21.04 -14.40 20.33
CA VAL A 132 -22.07 -13.70 21.12
C VAL A 132 -23.32 -13.45 20.27
N LEU A 133 -23.17 -12.95 19.04
CA LEU A 133 -24.29 -12.73 18.11
C LEU A 133 -25.02 -14.04 17.76
N TRP A 134 -24.28 -15.15 17.65
CA TRP A 134 -24.86 -16.48 17.45
C TRP A 134 -25.64 -16.95 18.68
N LYS A 135 -25.07 -16.78 19.90
CA LYS A 135 -25.73 -17.12 21.16
C LYS A 135 -26.98 -16.29 21.44
N MET A 136 -26.98 -15.01 21.08
CA MET A 136 -28.13 -14.12 21.23
C MET A 136 -29.23 -14.35 20.16
N GLY A 137 -29.05 -15.31 19.23
CA GLY A 137 -30.07 -15.68 18.26
C GLY A 137 -30.25 -14.69 17.11
N TYR A 138 -29.38 -13.68 16.98
CA TYR A 138 -29.42 -12.71 15.87
C TYR A 138 -28.99 -13.31 14.53
N ILE A 139 -28.12 -14.32 14.54
CA ILE A 139 -27.57 -14.94 13.32
C ILE A 139 -28.38 -16.15 12.87
N PHE A 140 -29.11 -16.81 13.78
CA PHE A 140 -29.91 -17.99 13.46
C PHE A 140 -31.35 -17.72 13.86
N ARG A 141 -32.15 -17.18 12.93
CA ARG A 141 -33.60 -17.14 13.03
C ARG A 141 -34.05 -18.60 13.11
N LYS A 142 -34.31 -19.07 14.33
CA LYS A 142 -34.79 -20.43 14.58
C LYS A 142 -36.16 -20.52 13.93
N ASP A 143 -36.28 -21.39 12.94
CA ASP A 143 -37.48 -21.64 12.13
C ASP A 143 -38.55 -22.38 12.97
N GLN A 144 -38.92 -21.75 14.08
CA GLN A 144 -39.78 -22.31 15.12
C GLN A 144 -41.24 -21.82 14.96
N THR A 145 -41.47 -20.83 14.08
CA THR A 145 -42.78 -20.27 13.77
C THR A 145 -43.68 -21.24 13.01
N ASP A 146 -43.11 -22.15 12.22
CA ASP A 146 -43.89 -23.01 11.32
C ASP A 146 -44.56 -24.20 12.04
N LYS A 147 -44.04 -24.61 13.20
CA LYS A 147 -44.60 -25.75 13.95
C LYS A 147 -45.82 -25.39 14.78
N GLU A 148 -45.89 -24.18 15.33
CA GLU A 148 -47.04 -23.76 16.14
C GLU A 148 -48.21 -23.24 15.28
N LEU A 149 -47.95 -22.78 14.05
CA LEU A 149 -48.99 -22.31 13.14
C LEU A 149 -49.76 -23.45 12.45
N LEU A 150 -49.18 -24.65 12.38
CA LEU A 150 -49.77 -25.84 11.78
C LEU A 150 -50.85 -26.50 12.65
N GLU A 151 -50.80 -26.28 13.96
CA GLU A 151 -51.78 -26.85 14.90
C GLU A 151 -53.02 -25.97 15.10
N LEU A 152 -52.97 -24.69 14.68
CA LEU A 152 -54.09 -23.75 14.81
C LEU A 152 -55.06 -23.81 13.60
N LYS A 153 -55.71 -24.97 13.47
CA LYS A 153 -57.11 -25.14 13.02
C LYS A 153 -57.65 -24.09 12.01
N THR A 154 -57.04 -24.02 10.83
CA THR A 154 -57.63 -23.39 9.64
C THR A 154 -57.39 -24.31 8.44
N GLY A 155 -58.43 -24.59 7.66
CA GLY A 155 -58.49 -25.69 6.68
C GLY A 155 -57.56 -25.55 5.48
N TYR A 156 -56.25 -25.79 5.70
CA TYR A 156 -55.26 -25.91 4.65
C TYR A 156 -54.94 -27.39 4.42
N PHE A 157 -55.25 -27.88 3.22
CA PHE A 157 -54.84 -29.21 2.78
C PHE A 157 -53.55 -29.12 1.98
N SER A 158 -52.56 -29.93 2.33
CA SER A 158 -51.37 -30.09 1.49
C SER A 158 -51.76 -30.69 0.13
N LEU A 159 -51.00 -30.37 -0.93
CA LEU A 159 -51.23 -30.96 -2.26
C LEU A 159 -51.26 -32.50 -2.22
N ARG A 160 -50.47 -33.12 -1.33
CA ARG A 160 -50.45 -34.56 -1.13
C ARG A 160 -51.78 -35.09 -0.59
N GLN A 161 -52.39 -34.38 0.38
CA GLN A 161 -53.72 -34.71 0.90
C GLN A 161 -54.80 -34.50 -0.16
N ILE A 162 -54.73 -33.41 -0.93
CA ILE A 162 -55.68 -33.16 -2.03
C ILE A 162 -55.60 -34.26 -3.08
N LYS A 163 -54.40 -34.65 -3.50
CA LYS A 163 -54.20 -35.77 -4.44
C LYS A 163 -54.72 -37.10 -3.89
N ALA A 164 -54.48 -37.38 -2.60
CA ALA A 164 -55.00 -38.60 -2.00
C ALA A 164 -56.53 -38.59 -1.99
N ALA A 165 -57.15 -37.45 -1.67
CA ALA A 165 -58.60 -37.32 -1.59
C ALA A 165 -59.28 -37.44 -2.95
N THR A 166 -58.68 -36.91 -4.03
CA THR A 166 -59.28 -36.89 -5.38
C THR A 166 -58.85 -38.06 -6.28
N ASN A 167 -58.19 -39.09 -5.72
CA ASN A 167 -57.54 -40.16 -6.48
C ASN A 167 -56.61 -39.63 -7.59
N ASN A 168 -55.77 -38.67 -7.22
CA ASN A 168 -54.86 -37.95 -8.12
C ASN A 168 -55.57 -37.24 -9.28
N PHE A 169 -56.70 -36.57 -8.99
CA PHE A 169 -57.53 -35.83 -9.94
C PHE A 169 -58.11 -36.72 -11.05
N ASP A 170 -58.65 -37.86 -10.64
CA ASP A 170 -59.30 -38.84 -11.51
C ASP A 170 -60.46 -38.19 -12.30
N PRO A 171 -60.51 -38.31 -13.64
CA PRO A 171 -61.62 -37.80 -14.44
C PRO A 171 -63.00 -38.30 -13.99
N GLU A 172 -63.10 -39.50 -13.42
CA GLU A 172 -64.37 -40.03 -12.90
C GLU A 172 -64.89 -39.23 -11.70
N ASN A 173 -64.00 -38.55 -10.97
CA ASN A 173 -64.34 -37.71 -9.83
C ASN A 173 -64.55 -36.24 -10.22
N LYS A 174 -64.43 -35.87 -11.50
CA LYS A 174 -64.65 -34.50 -11.95
C LYS A 174 -66.14 -34.17 -11.95
N ILE A 175 -66.52 -33.16 -11.18
CA ILE A 175 -67.92 -32.74 -11.03
C ILE A 175 -68.29 -31.53 -11.88
N GLY A 176 -67.31 -30.79 -12.40
CA GLY A 176 -67.55 -29.64 -13.26
C GLY A 176 -66.27 -28.98 -13.74
N GLU A 177 -66.39 -28.04 -14.66
CA GLU A 177 -65.30 -27.18 -15.12
C GLU A 177 -65.87 -25.81 -15.50
N GLY A 178 -65.19 -24.74 -15.08
CA GLY A 178 -65.53 -23.37 -15.42
C GLY A 178 -64.29 -22.53 -15.71
N GLY A 179 -64.44 -21.20 -15.77
CA GLY A 179 -63.33 -20.28 -16.05
C GLY A 179 -62.18 -20.31 -15.03
N PHE A 180 -62.35 -21.01 -13.91
CA PHE A 180 -61.35 -21.20 -12.86
C PHE A 180 -60.75 -22.61 -12.83
N GLY A 181 -61.12 -23.48 -13.78
CA GLY A 181 -60.58 -24.83 -13.93
C GLY A 181 -61.54 -25.96 -13.53
N PRO A 182 -61.06 -27.22 -13.57
CA PRO A 182 -61.83 -28.41 -13.21
C PRO A 182 -62.01 -28.54 -11.70
N VAL A 183 -63.21 -28.92 -11.29
CA VAL A 183 -63.59 -29.20 -9.89
C VAL A 183 -63.73 -30.71 -9.72
N TYR A 184 -63.11 -31.26 -8.67
CA TYR A 184 -63.09 -32.70 -8.39
C TYR A 184 -63.68 -32.99 -7.02
N LYS A 185 -64.49 -34.03 -6.95
CA LYS A 185 -64.93 -34.65 -5.69
C LYS A 185 -63.73 -35.34 -5.02
N GLY A 186 -63.54 -35.09 -3.74
CA GLY A 186 -62.54 -35.75 -2.92
C GLY A 186 -63.15 -36.40 -1.68
N ILE A 187 -62.50 -37.44 -1.16
CA ILE A 187 -62.84 -38.06 0.13
C ILE A 187 -61.61 -37.96 1.04
N LEU A 188 -61.75 -37.24 2.16
CA LEU A 188 -60.69 -37.08 3.14
C LEU A 188 -60.45 -38.40 3.91
N SER A 189 -59.32 -38.48 4.62
CA SER A 189 -58.95 -39.66 5.39
C SER A 189 -59.93 -40.02 6.51
N ASP A 190 -60.74 -39.06 6.95
CA ASP A 190 -61.82 -39.24 7.94
C ASP A 190 -63.16 -39.65 7.30
N GLY A 191 -63.19 -39.85 5.97
CA GLY A 191 -64.38 -40.21 5.20
C GLY A 191 -65.27 -39.02 4.81
N ALA A 192 -64.89 -37.79 5.17
CA ALA A 192 -65.64 -36.61 4.77
C ALA A 192 -65.52 -36.37 3.26
N VAL A 193 -66.66 -36.17 2.60
CA VAL A 193 -66.73 -35.87 1.17
C VAL A 193 -66.61 -34.35 0.97
N ILE A 194 -65.68 -33.93 0.11
CA ILE A 194 -65.42 -32.54 -0.26
C ILE A 194 -65.50 -32.37 -1.79
N ALA A 195 -65.74 -31.15 -2.26
CA ALA A 195 -65.86 -30.78 -3.67
C ALA A 195 -65.51 -29.30 -3.84
#